data_AF-A0A936RNH3-F1
#
_entry.id   AF-A0A936RNH3-F1
#
_cell.length_a   1.000
_cell.length_b   1.000
_cell.length_c   1.000
_cell.angle_alpha   90.00
_cell.angle_beta   90.00
_cell.angle_gamma   90.00
#
_symmetry.space_group_name_H-M   'P 1'
#
loop_
_entity.id
_entity.type
_entity.pdbx_description
1 polymer ?
#
loop_
_entity_poly.entity_id
_entity_poly.type
_entity_poly.pdbx_seq_one_letter_code
_entity_poly.pdbx_strand_id
1 'polypeptide(L)'
;MDYKMIGRYFTGLVIFCIVLFFAGCSGKENGNIENTFYIELDNFTNDSLRQSVSDNILGKVSYYKNEKLQVISLNFVTEDYPDMHYFESAELLGKDLKPGTKKIKITFSGEYTVDSISYSLQKFIYNNDTWNKISDMGFMKATNTYKKAKQFAIKEFGKQIMNSVVLYTYN
;
A
#
# COMPACT_ATOMS: atom_id res chain seq x y z
N MET A 1 -59.99 28.87 11.53
CA MET A 1 -58.60 28.80 11.04
C MET A 1 -57.89 27.73 11.84
N ASP A 2 -57.60 26.59 11.21
CA ASP A 2 -57.21 25.34 11.86
C ASP A 2 -55.71 25.28 12.17
N TYR A 3 -55.36 25.54 13.43
CA TYR A 3 -53.99 25.41 13.96
C TYR A 3 -53.47 23.95 13.98
N LYS A 4 -54.34 22.96 13.72
CA LYS A 4 -54.00 21.53 13.71
C LYS A 4 -53.25 21.07 12.46
N MET A 5 -53.33 21.79 11.34
CA MET A 5 -52.62 21.40 10.11
C MET A 5 -51.14 21.79 10.14
N ILE A 6 -50.78 22.91 10.77
CA ILE A 6 -49.40 23.43 10.75
C ILE A 6 -48.45 22.54 11.60
N GLY A 7 -48.94 21.98 12.71
CA GLY A 7 -48.13 21.14 13.61
C GLY A 7 -47.73 19.77 13.03
N ARG A 8 -48.49 19.23 12.06
CA ARG A 8 -48.19 17.94 11.43
C ARG A 8 -47.12 18.03 10.34
N TYR A 9 -47.06 19.15 9.62
CA TYR A 9 -46.01 19.37 8.63
C TYR A 9 -44.67 19.74 9.28
N PHE A 10 -44.70 20.45 10.42
CA PHE A 10 -43.48 20.83 11.15
C PHE A 10 -42.78 19.64 11.82
N THR A 11 -43.55 18.66 12.31
CA THR A 11 -42.99 17.42 12.89
C THR A 11 -42.46 16.45 11.83
N GLY A 12 -43.09 16.38 10.65
CA GLY A 12 -42.58 15.57 9.53
C GLY A 12 -41.26 16.08 8.94
N LEU A 13 -41.09 17.41 8.84
CA LEU A 13 -39.90 18.03 8.27
C LEU A 13 -38.65 17.84 9.16
N VAL A 14 -38.82 17.91 10.48
CA VAL A 14 -37.73 17.69 11.46
C VAL A 14 -37.25 16.23 11.43
N ILE A 15 -38.15 15.25 11.28
CA ILE A 15 -37.79 13.84 11.18
C ILE A 15 -37.04 13.55 9.87
N PHE A 16 -37.44 14.16 8.76
CA PHE A 16 -36.74 14.00 7.47
C PHE A 16 -35.32 14.58 7.50
N CYS A 17 -35.11 15.72 8.17
CA CYS A 17 -33.77 16.27 8.37
C CYS A 17 -32.89 15.38 9.27
N ILE A 18 -33.43 14.77 10.33
CA ILE A 18 -32.66 13.91 11.22
C ILE A 18 -32.20 12.62 10.52
N VAL A 19 -33.01 12.02 9.64
CA VAL A 19 -32.63 10.83 8.88
C VAL A 19 -31.51 11.13 7.87
N LEU A 20 -31.48 12.34 7.28
CA LEU A 20 -30.39 12.77 6.40
C LEU A 20 -29.07 13.03 7.14
N PHE A 21 -29.11 13.39 8.43
CA PHE A 21 -27.90 13.55 9.25
C PHE A 21 -27.26 12.22 9.67
N PHE A 22 -28.03 11.14 9.81
CA PHE A 22 -27.48 9.81 10.13
C PHE A 22 -26.93 9.06 8.91
N ALA A 23 -27.28 9.45 7.69
CA ALA A 23 -26.69 8.89 6.46
C ALA A 23 -25.33 9.53 6.09
N GLY A 24 -24.93 10.62 6.76
CA GLY A 24 -23.70 11.36 6.45
C GLY A 24 -22.46 10.94 7.25
N CYS A 25 -22.54 9.91 8.09
CA CYS A 25 -21.46 9.49 8.99
C CYS A 25 -20.90 8.10 8.65
N SER A 26 -20.79 7.76 7.36
CA SER A 26 -20.14 6.54 6.90
C SER A 26 -19.04 6.88 5.90
N GLY A 27 -17.84 7.19 6.37
CA GLY A 27 -16.75 7.49 5.45
C GLY A 27 -15.41 7.84 6.07
N LYS A 28 -14.90 7.03 7.01
CA LYS A 28 -13.47 7.12 7.40
C LYS A 28 -12.73 5.78 7.46
N GLU A 29 -13.37 4.65 7.20
CA GLU A 29 -12.70 3.33 7.23
C GLU A 29 -12.37 2.76 5.84
N ASN A 30 -13.01 3.23 4.78
CA ASN A 30 -12.90 2.60 3.45
C ASN A 30 -11.72 3.08 2.59
N GLY A 31 -11.05 4.19 2.94
CA GLY A 31 -9.94 4.72 2.14
C GLY A 31 -8.68 3.86 2.18
N ASN A 32 -8.45 3.14 3.28
CA ASN A 32 -7.22 2.36 3.47
C ASN A 32 -7.14 1.11 2.59
N ILE A 33 -8.27 0.45 2.29
CA ILE A 33 -8.25 -0.86 1.63
C ILE A 33 -7.97 -0.74 0.13
N GLU A 34 -8.50 0.28 -0.54
CA GLU A 34 -8.48 0.38 -2.02
C GLU A 34 -7.06 0.67 -2.58
N ASN A 35 -6.21 1.29 -1.77
CA ASN A 35 -4.83 1.64 -2.09
C ASN A 35 -3.79 0.88 -1.25
N THR A 36 -4.19 -0.24 -0.65
CA THR A 36 -3.22 -1.16 -0.04
C THR A 36 -2.60 -2.07 -1.12
N PHE A 37 -1.26 -2.11 -1.13
CA PHE A 37 -0.47 -3.04 -1.92
C PHE A 37 0.14 -4.08 -0.98
N TYR A 38 -0.26 -5.33 -1.16
CA TYR A 38 0.28 -6.45 -0.41
C TYR A 38 1.62 -6.89 -1.03
N ILE A 39 2.65 -7.01 -0.22
CA ILE A 39 4.02 -7.28 -0.67
C ILE A 39 4.34 -8.75 -0.44
N GLU A 40 4.63 -9.47 -1.52
CA GLU A 40 5.05 -10.86 -1.51
C GLU A 40 6.54 -10.93 -1.81
N LEU A 41 7.33 -11.45 -0.87
CA LEU A 41 8.77 -11.67 -1.05
C LEU A 41 9.01 -13.12 -1.46
N ASP A 42 9.45 -13.33 -2.69
CA ASP A 42 9.65 -14.67 -3.28
C ASP A 42 11.13 -14.95 -3.55
N ASN A 43 11.52 -16.21 -3.35
CA ASN A 43 12.86 -16.72 -3.61
C ASN A 43 14.01 -15.99 -2.88
N PHE A 44 13.74 -15.37 -1.73
CA PHE A 44 14.79 -14.81 -0.87
C PHE A 44 15.43 -15.91 -0.02
N THR A 45 16.63 -16.35 -0.41
CA THR A 45 17.42 -17.36 0.35
C THR A 45 18.30 -16.75 1.43
N ASN A 46 18.52 -15.43 1.42
CA ASN A 46 19.26 -14.70 2.43
C ASN A 46 18.30 -14.00 3.40
N ASP A 47 18.19 -14.51 4.62
CA ASP A 47 17.25 -13.99 5.63
C ASP A 47 17.52 -12.53 6.01
N SER A 48 18.79 -12.13 6.09
CA SER A 48 19.15 -10.74 6.40
C SER A 48 18.70 -9.78 5.30
N LEU A 49 18.82 -10.19 4.03
CA LEU A 49 18.30 -9.43 2.90
C LEU A 49 16.77 -9.40 2.92
N ARG A 50 16.11 -10.55 3.10
CA ARG A 50 14.65 -10.65 3.21
C ARG A 50 14.12 -9.71 4.29
N GLN A 51 14.70 -9.79 5.49
CA GLN A 51 14.35 -8.95 6.62
C GLN A 51 14.57 -7.48 6.30
N SER A 52 15.70 -7.12 5.70
CA SER A 52 15.97 -5.73 5.36
C SER A 52 14.99 -5.18 4.32
N VAL A 53 14.60 -5.96 3.31
CA VAL A 53 13.57 -5.55 2.34
C VAL A 53 12.22 -5.38 3.03
N SER A 54 11.83 -6.35 3.86
CA SER A 54 10.62 -6.30 4.67
C SER A 54 10.56 -5.04 5.55
N ASP A 55 11.60 -4.80 6.35
CA ASP A 55 11.72 -3.67 7.25
C ASP A 55 11.75 -2.32 6.53
N ASN A 56 12.23 -2.28 5.28
CA ASN A 56 12.19 -1.05 4.48
C ASN A 56 10.82 -0.81 3.84
N ILE A 57 10.00 -1.83 3.59
CA ILE A 57 8.73 -1.65 2.86
C ILE A 57 7.51 -1.70 3.77
N LEU A 58 7.38 -2.75 4.58
CA LEU A 58 6.15 -3.04 5.32
C LEU A 58 5.85 -2.00 6.40
N GLY A 59 4.57 -1.81 6.70
CA GLY A 59 4.08 -0.88 7.72
C GLY A 59 4.35 0.59 7.39
N LYS A 60 4.50 0.90 6.09
CA LYS A 60 4.72 2.25 5.59
C LYS A 60 3.59 2.67 4.67
N VAL A 61 3.52 3.98 4.48
CA VAL A 61 2.68 4.62 3.48
C VAL A 61 3.57 5.48 2.58
N SER A 62 3.21 5.58 1.31
CA SER A 62 3.74 6.59 0.41
C SER A 62 2.65 7.55 -0.05
N TYR A 63 3.02 8.81 -0.24
CA TYR A 63 2.14 9.85 -0.77
C TYR A 63 2.95 11.01 -1.33
N TYR A 64 2.33 11.85 -2.16
CA TYR A 64 2.93 13.10 -2.60
C TYR A 64 2.58 14.24 -1.65
N LYS A 65 3.59 14.99 -1.21
CA LYS A 65 3.43 16.23 -0.45
C LYS A 65 4.38 17.28 -1.00
N ASN A 66 3.83 18.40 -1.46
CA ASN A 66 4.57 19.47 -2.12
C ASN A 66 5.41 18.95 -3.31
N GLU A 67 4.77 18.21 -4.21
CA GLU A 67 5.38 17.59 -5.41
C GLU A 67 6.51 16.59 -5.12
N LYS A 68 6.70 16.22 -3.86
CA LYS A 68 7.71 15.24 -3.44
C LYS A 68 7.05 13.98 -2.95
N LEU A 69 7.48 12.86 -3.51
CA LEU A 69 7.14 11.54 -3.00
C LEU A 69 7.76 11.35 -1.61
N GLN A 70 6.92 11.08 -0.62
CA GLN A 70 7.32 10.78 0.74
C GLN A 70 6.99 9.33 1.06
N VAL A 71 7.84 8.69 1.88
CA VAL A 71 7.60 7.35 2.41
C VAL A 71 7.87 7.40 3.91
N ILE A 72 6.85 7.16 4.72
CA ILE A 72 6.94 7.21 6.18
C ILE A 72 6.29 5.98 6.80
N SER A 73 6.64 5.66 8.05
CA SER A 73 5.89 4.65 8.79
C SER A 73 4.44 5.10 8.98
N LEU A 74 3.52 4.14 8.88
CA LEU A 74 2.09 4.35 9.11
C LEU A 74 1.82 5.01 10.47
N ASN A 75 2.63 4.69 11.48
CA ASN A 75 2.52 5.24 12.84
C ASN A 75 2.79 6.76 12.93
N PHE A 76 3.41 7.36 11.92
CA PHE A 76 3.72 8.80 11.87
C PHE A 76 2.82 9.57 10.91
N VAL A 77 1.79 8.93 10.37
CA VAL A 77 0.80 9.61 9.52
C VAL A 77 -0.15 10.39 10.41
N THR A 78 -0.14 11.72 10.27
CA THR A 78 -1.00 12.62 11.05
C THR A 78 -2.11 13.26 10.24
N GLU A 79 -2.03 13.17 8.91
CA GLU A 79 -2.94 13.80 7.96
C GLU A 79 -3.19 12.83 6.80
N ASP A 80 -4.41 12.80 6.28
CA ASP A 80 -4.74 12.05 5.07
C ASP A 80 -4.35 12.87 3.82
N TYR A 81 -3.68 12.22 2.87
CA TYR A 81 -3.29 12.81 1.59
C TYR A 81 -4.02 12.06 0.46
N PRO A 82 -4.39 12.76 -0.63
CA PRO A 82 -4.82 12.08 -1.85
C PRO A 82 -3.75 11.07 -2.31
N ASP A 83 -4.20 9.93 -2.83
CA ASP A 83 -3.33 8.90 -3.43
C ASP A 83 -2.25 8.34 -2.48
N MET A 84 -2.62 8.18 -1.20
CA MET A 84 -1.84 7.40 -0.25
C MET A 84 -1.82 5.92 -0.64
N HIS A 85 -0.63 5.33 -0.76
CA HIS A 85 -0.44 3.91 -1.03
C HIS A 85 0.16 3.24 0.21
N TYR A 86 -0.51 2.20 0.70
CA TYR A 86 -0.14 1.48 1.92
C TYR A 86 0.58 0.19 1.56
N PHE A 87 1.57 -0.21 2.37
CA PHE A 87 2.40 -1.39 2.12
C PHE A 87 2.27 -2.39 3.25
N GLU A 88 1.58 -3.50 2.97
CA GLU A 88 1.30 -4.56 3.93
C GLU A 88 1.88 -5.89 3.50
N SER A 89 2.10 -6.82 4.44
CA SER A 89 2.60 -8.16 4.08
C SER A 89 1.53 -8.98 3.37
N ALA A 90 1.89 -9.64 2.26
CA ALA A 90 1.02 -10.63 1.64
C ALA A 90 0.71 -11.83 2.56
N GLU A 91 1.48 -12.04 3.64
CA GLU A 91 1.20 -13.06 4.66
C GLU A 91 -0.05 -12.73 5.50
N LEU A 92 -0.50 -11.46 5.51
CA LEU A 92 -1.74 -11.04 6.17
C LEU A 92 -2.99 -11.33 5.33
N LEU A 93 -2.80 -11.76 4.08
CA LEU A 93 -3.90 -12.13 3.21
C LEU A 93 -4.54 -13.43 3.72
N GLY A 94 -5.76 -13.30 4.23
CA GLY A 94 -6.60 -14.43 4.60
C GLY A 94 -7.16 -15.17 3.38
N LYS A 95 -8.12 -16.07 3.65
CA LYS A 95 -8.81 -16.84 2.61
C LYS A 95 -9.87 -16.03 1.85
N ASP A 96 -10.42 -14.99 2.49
CA ASP A 96 -11.51 -14.18 1.94
C ASP A 96 -10.96 -12.91 1.29
N LEU A 97 -10.40 -13.09 0.10
CA LEU A 97 -9.87 -11.98 -0.71
C LEU A 97 -10.98 -11.24 -1.43
N LYS A 98 -10.97 -9.91 -1.36
CA LYS A 98 -11.91 -9.07 -2.10
C LYS A 98 -11.43 -8.86 -3.55
N PRO A 99 -12.30 -8.92 -4.56
CA PRO A 99 -11.97 -8.45 -5.90
C PRO A 99 -11.38 -7.03 -5.87
N GLY A 100 -10.35 -6.79 -6.65
CA GLY A 100 -9.60 -5.53 -6.65
C GLY A 100 -8.40 -5.50 -5.71
N THR A 101 -8.21 -6.49 -4.83
CA THR A 101 -7.02 -6.57 -3.96
C THR A 101 -5.75 -6.59 -4.80
N LYS A 102 -4.79 -5.70 -4.50
CA LYS A 102 -3.54 -5.55 -5.26
C LYS A 102 -2.38 -6.16 -4.51
N LYS A 103 -1.49 -6.87 -5.21
CA LYS A 103 -0.20 -7.30 -4.64
C LYS A 103 0.97 -6.99 -5.57
N ILE A 104 2.14 -6.78 -4.98
CA ILE A 104 3.41 -6.71 -5.68
C ILE A 104 4.26 -7.88 -5.22
N LYS A 105 4.60 -8.74 -6.18
CA LYS A 105 5.54 -9.83 -5.98
C LYS A 105 6.95 -9.34 -6.31
N ILE A 106 7.84 -9.47 -5.33
CA ILE A 106 9.27 -9.20 -5.44
C ILE A 106 9.98 -10.54 -5.50
N THR A 107 10.47 -10.92 -6.68
CA THR A 107 11.18 -12.19 -6.83
C THR A 107 12.67 -11.93 -6.87
N PHE A 108 13.40 -12.46 -5.90
CA PHE A 108 14.85 -12.43 -5.93
C PHE A 108 15.39 -13.40 -6.98
N SER A 109 16.40 -12.98 -7.74
CA SER A 109 16.97 -13.75 -8.84
C SER A 109 18.49 -13.78 -8.74
N GLY A 110 19.08 -14.98 -8.80
CA GLY A 110 20.52 -15.17 -8.71
C GLY A 110 21.05 -15.21 -7.28
N GLU A 111 22.35 -14.97 -7.11
CA GLU A 111 23.02 -15.00 -5.82
C GLU A 111 23.20 -13.59 -5.24
N TYR A 112 23.12 -13.48 -3.91
CA TYR A 112 23.46 -12.26 -3.22
C TYR A 112 24.97 -12.00 -3.33
N THR A 113 25.33 -10.79 -3.76
CA THR A 113 26.70 -10.28 -3.65
C THR A 113 26.69 -8.95 -2.91
N VAL A 114 27.80 -8.63 -2.24
CA VAL A 114 27.97 -7.33 -1.56
C VAL A 114 27.96 -6.14 -2.52
N ASP A 115 28.19 -6.39 -3.81
CA ASP A 115 28.27 -5.38 -4.85
C ASP A 115 26.93 -5.19 -5.57
N SER A 116 26.13 -6.26 -5.70
CA SER A 116 24.81 -6.16 -6.33
C SER A 116 23.88 -7.33 -6.03
N ILE A 117 22.60 -7.08 -6.27
CA ILE A 117 21.54 -8.09 -6.32
C ILE A 117 20.67 -7.90 -7.55
N SER A 118 20.03 -8.97 -8.02
CA SER A 118 19.04 -8.92 -9.09
C SER A 118 17.68 -9.36 -8.57
N TYR A 119 16.62 -8.69 -8.99
CA TYR A 119 15.24 -8.98 -8.58
C TYR A 119 14.27 -8.59 -9.69
N SER A 120 13.04 -9.09 -9.65
CA SER A 120 11.95 -8.61 -10.51
C SER A 120 10.76 -8.14 -9.69
N LEU A 121 9.95 -7.24 -10.29
CA LEU A 121 8.70 -6.76 -9.71
C LEU A 121 7.53 -7.06 -10.64
N GLN A 122 6.53 -7.77 -10.11
CA GLN A 122 5.31 -8.11 -10.82
C GLN A 122 4.11 -7.64 -10.00
N LYS A 123 3.18 -6.94 -10.65
CA LYS A 123 1.97 -6.42 -10.02
C LYS A 123 0.79 -7.29 -10.41
N PHE A 124 -0.01 -7.67 -9.43
CA PHE A 124 -1.19 -8.51 -9.62
C PHE A 124 -2.42 -7.85 -9.00
N ILE A 125 -3.58 -8.17 -9.57
CA ILE A 125 -4.88 -7.84 -9.00
C ILE A 125 -5.68 -9.14 -8.82
N TYR A 126 -6.37 -9.25 -7.69
CA TYR A 126 -7.25 -10.37 -7.44
C TYR A 126 -8.61 -10.10 -8.08
N ASN A 127 -9.09 -11.00 -8.95
CA ASN A 127 -10.42 -10.94 -9.54
C ASN A 127 -10.86 -12.33 -9.97
N ASN A 128 -12.17 -12.62 -9.95
CA ASN A 128 -12.74 -13.92 -10.31
C ASN A 128 -11.99 -15.08 -9.63
N ASP A 129 -11.80 -14.96 -8.32
CA ASP A 129 -11.10 -15.92 -7.45
C ASP A 129 -9.65 -16.26 -7.84
N THR A 130 -9.01 -15.44 -8.69
CA THR A 130 -7.66 -15.68 -9.21
C THR A 130 -6.79 -14.43 -9.17
N TRP A 131 -5.48 -14.64 -9.04
CA TRP A 131 -4.50 -13.57 -9.18
C TRP A 131 -4.15 -13.36 -10.65
N ASN A 132 -4.46 -12.18 -11.16
CA ASN A 132 -4.19 -11.79 -12.54
C ASN A 132 -3.00 -10.82 -12.57
N LYS A 133 -1.95 -11.15 -13.33
CA LYS A 133 -0.81 -10.24 -13.51
C LYS A 133 -1.26 -9.06 -14.37
N ILE A 134 -1.10 -7.85 -13.86
CA ILE A 134 -1.50 -6.62 -14.56
C ILE A 134 -0.32 -5.81 -15.07
N SER A 135 0.86 -6.00 -14.48
CA SER A 135 2.08 -5.35 -14.95
C SER A 135 3.31 -6.14 -14.54
N ASP A 136 4.39 -5.98 -15.28
CA ASP A 136 5.69 -6.61 -15.07
C ASP A 136 6.80 -5.61 -15.40
N MET A 137 7.63 -5.26 -14.41
CA MET A 137 8.78 -4.38 -14.63
C MET A 137 10.01 -5.13 -15.16
N GLY A 138 9.93 -6.46 -15.29
CA GLY A 138 11.06 -7.29 -15.66
C GLY A 138 12.14 -7.36 -14.58
N PHE A 139 13.35 -7.69 -14.99
CA PHE A 139 14.51 -7.81 -14.10
C PHE A 139 15.19 -6.47 -13.88
N MET A 140 15.47 -6.19 -12.62
CA MET A 140 16.19 -5.01 -12.15
C MET A 140 17.41 -5.44 -11.34
N LYS A 141 18.34 -4.51 -11.19
CA LYS A 141 19.58 -4.70 -10.45
C LYS A 141 19.75 -3.58 -9.45
N ALA A 142 19.90 -3.90 -8.17
CA ALA A 142 20.35 -2.96 -7.16
C ALA A 142 21.85 -3.10 -6.99
N THR A 143 22.56 -1.98 -6.92
CA THR A 143 24.03 -1.94 -6.85
C THR A 143 24.47 -1.17 -5.63
N ASN A 144 25.47 -1.69 -4.93
CA ASN A 144 26.14 -1.01 -3.84
C ASN A 144 27.24 -0.12 -4.42
N THR A 145 27.18 1.18 -4.13
CA THR A 145 28.15 2.16 -4.65
C THR A 145 29.28 2.45 -3.67
N TYR A 146 29.19 1.96 -2.42
CA TYR A 146 30.16 2.26 -1.37
C TYR A 146 31.25 1.21 -1.25
N LYS A 147 32.39 1.47 -1.90
CA LYS A 147 33.59 0.60 -1.86
C LYS A 147 34.10 0.27 -0.45
N LYS A 148 33.90 1.16 0.53
CA LYS A 148 34.40 1.02 1.92
C LYS A 148 33.36 0.52 2.92
N ALA A 149 32.11 0.31 2.50
CA ALA A 149 30.98 0.14 3.41
C ALA A 149 30.13 -1.09 3.06
N LYS A 150 30.79 -2.20 2.66
CA LYS A 150 30.15 -3.49 2.33
C LYS A 150 29.19 -3.99 3.42
N GLN A 151 29.46 -3.63 4.69
CA GLN A 151 28.58 -3.91 5.83
C GLN A 151 27.19 -3.28 5.76
N PHE A 152 26.99 -2.25 4.91
CA PHE A 152 25.70 -1.60 4.71
C PHE A 152 24.96 -2.05 3.44
N ALA A 153 25.56 -2.92 2.62
CA ALA A 153 25.02 -3.34 1.33
C ALA A 153 23.56 -3.79 1.43
N ILE A 154 23.25 -4.65 2.41
CA ILE A 154 21.90 -5.15 2.66
C ILE A 154 20.89 -4.03 2.91
N LYS A 155 21.24 -3.05 3.75
CA LYS A 155 20.37 -1.90 4.06
C LYS A 155 20.15 -1.02 2.83
N GLU A 156 21.17 -0.85 2.00
CA GLU A 156 21.05 -0.07 0.76
C GLU A 156 20.17 -0.78 -0.27
N PHE A 157 20.33 -2.08 -0.42
CA PHE A 157 19.48 -2.89 -1.29
C PHE A 157 18.02 -2.83 -0.85
N GLY A 158 17.74 -2.92 0.45
CA GLY A 158 16.39 -2.73 1.00
C GLY A 158 15.78 -1.38 0.60
N LYS A 159 16.54 -0.28 0.69
CA LYS A 159 16.09 1.06 0.27
C LYS A 159 15.87 1.16 -1.25
N GLN A 160 16.77 0.60 -2.06
CA GLN A 160 16.64 0.62 -3.51
C GLN A 160 15.39 -0.15 -3.97
N ILE A 161 15.16 -1.36 -3.42
CA ILE A 161 13.97 -2.15 -3.71
C ILE A 161 12.71 -1.41 -3.25
N MET A 162 12.71 -0.83 -2.04
CA MET A 162 11.58 -0.02 -1.55
C MET A 162 11.25 1.12 -2.52
N ASN A 163 12.25 1.89 -2.97
CA ASN A 163 12.02 2.97 -3.92
C ASN A 163 11.43 2.46 -5.25
N SER A 164 11.92 1.33 -5.77
CA SER A 164 11.33 0.71 -6.96
C SER A 164 9.88 0.30 -6.75
N VAL A 165 9.56 -0.31 -5.60
CA VAL A 165 8.20 -0.74 -5.25
C VAL A 165 7.27 0.47 -5.13
N VAL A 166 7.70 1.53 -4.44
CA VAL A 166 6.89 2.74 -4.28
C VAL A 166 6.65 3.41 -5.63
N LEU A 167 7.69 3.59 -6.45
CA LEU A 167 7.49 4.15 -7.80
C LEU A 167 6.54 3.27 -8.63
N TYR A 168 6.62 1.96 -8.46
CA TYR A 168 5.77 1.03 -9.17
C TYR A 168 4.30 1.13 -8.77
N THR A 169 3.95 1.58 -7.56
CA THR A 169 2.53 1.72 -7.18
C THR A 169 1.84 2.88 -7.89
N TYR A 170 2.58 3.92 -8.31
CA TYR A 170 2.05 5.09 -9.03
C TYR A 170 2.04 4.95 -10.56
N ASN A 171 2.60 3.86 -11.10
CA ASN A 171 2.60 3.53 -12.54
C ASN A 171 1.62 2.39 -12.84
#